data_AF-A0A381EJW3-F1
#
_entry.id   AF-A0A381EJW3-F1
#
_cell.length_a   1.000
_cell.length_b   1.000
_cell.length_c   1.000
_cell.angle_alpha   90.00
_cell.angle_beta   90.00
_cell.angle_gamma   90.00
#
_symmetry.space_group_name_H-M   'P 1'
#
loop_
_entity.id
_entity.type
_entity.pdbx_description
1 polymer ?
#
loop_
_entity_poly.entity_id
_entity_poly.type
_entity_poly.pdbx_seq_one_letter_code
_entity_poly.pdbx_strand_id
1 'polypeptide(L)'
;MIKADKAWYKGGYLKLSKEIKEAKRLYGTFKEIKENLGAMPNLEGMNLELLQEFKLEDFKTFLNTSYKPLRNLLLHHFSFIIKHFDEVSLWLNSKEFKEKYEDINHPYPPLLNPDILNELLLIECDDKQNLKSVLKQQALKLSKEALAYINAGLDYRLISAEMAWEMNLPLPRRYKVAFFIFGASAHGTIWDFFTKSFDLSSIFVTGEWDQLYISNFYSTKQKDAAVFSKFFGRYGIQQDYKKIYLASHLPFLILVRDPISRLKTMVNHGGYRDVAMIENTTFHLNDNIDEVLDRRRFHNYSLYPNTEETMPYLVECVKNVNFSYTSTAEICEKQVYYMDANEVNPDKVMESMRFYAKFFDKKLDEKRLLDLEDYLKEKKWGILSQTLPLTMQILSNEEILNVNIGLKFLHKCHSHQSIVKEIFSKDYEILKIVDFTMLNEEFLNLKKDEKLFQKVKTYLNDFVFCLGNKYRAYEKYFQKETDILTYFKTHRQEALIFKKVFDKEFTHIKANRPDIVDSWKYYKEFEKICEEL
;
A
#
# COMPACT_ATOMS: atom_id res chain seq x y z
N MET A 1 -46.45 -17.53 -12.01
CA MET A 1 -47.85 -17.52 -12.51
C MET A 1 -48.13 -16.41 -13.52
N ILE A 2 -48.05 -15.12 -13.19
CA ILE A 2 -48.39 -14.01 -14.12
C ILE A 2 -47.64 -14.08 -15.47
N LYS A 3 -46.34 -14.42 -15.47
CA LYS A 3 -45.56 -14.64 -16.71
C LYS A 3 -45.99 -15.88 -17.50
N ALA A 4 -46.40 -16.95 -16.82
CA ALA A 4 -46.87 -18.19 -17.45
C ALA A 4 -48.23 -17.99 -18.11
N ASP A 5 -49.10 -17.21 -17.45
CA ASP A 5 -50.39 -16.81 -17.96
C ASP A 5 -50.25 -15.92 -19.21
N LYS A 6 -49.39 -14.90 -19.20
CA LYS A 6 -49.11 -14.08 -20.40
C LYS A 6 -48.53 -14.86 -21.61
N ALA A 7 -47.97 -16.04 -21.38
CA ALA A 7 -47.38 -16.90 -22.41
C ALA A 7 -48.12 -18.25 -22.55
N TRP A 8 -49.37 -18.34 -22.10
CA TRP A 8 -50.13 -19.60 -22.03
C TRP A 8 -50.19 -20.32 -23.39
N TYR A 9 -50.42 -19.58 -24.47
CA TYR A 9 -50.48 -20.07 -25.86
C TYR A 9 -49.12 -20.50 -26.43
N LYS A 10 -48.01 -20.16 -25.77
CA LYS A 10 -46.64 -20.61 -26.09
C LYS A 10 -46.16 -21.70 -25.11
N GLY A 11 -47.08 -22.36 -24.39
CA GLY A 11 -46.74 -23.40 -23.41
C GLY A 11 -46.23 -22.86 -22.07
N GLY A 12 -46.56 -21.62 -21.70
CA GLY A 12 -46.09 -20.98 -20.45
C GLY A 12 -46.39 -21.79 -19.18
N TYR A 13 -47.55 -22.47 -19.11
CA TYR A 13 -47.91 -23.33 -17.98
C TYR A 13 -47.14 -24.66 -17.96
N LEU A 14 -46.82 -25.24 -19.13
CA LEU A 14 -45.96 -26.43 -19.23
C LEU A 14 -44.54 -26.11 -18.75
N LYS A 15 -44.01 -24.95 -19.15
CA LYS A 15 -42.72 -24.44 -18.69
C LYS A 15 -42.71 -24.24 -17.17
N LEU A 16 -43.75 -23.60 -16.62
CA LEU A 16 -43.89 -23.40 -15.17
C LEU A 16 -43.97 -24.72 -14.39
N SER A 17 -44.71 -25.71 -14.89
CA SER A 17 -44.79 -27.03 -14.26
C SER A 17 -43.44 -27.73 -14.22
N LYS A 18 -42.67 -27.64 -15.31
CA LYS A 18 -41.28 -28.15 -15.38
C LYS A 18 -40.38 -27.45 -14.36
N GLU A 19 -40.41 -26.12 -14.30
CA GLU A 19 -39.65 -25.31 -13.34
C GLU A 19 -39.99 -25.66 -11.88
N ILE A 20 -41.28 -25.85 -11.55
CA ILE A 20 -41.72 -26.26 -10.21
C ILE A 20 -41.22 -27.67 -9.86
N LYS A 21 -41.27 -28.61 -10.81
CA LYS A 21 -40.79 -29.99 -10.59
C LYS A 21 -39.29 -30.00 -10.33
N GLU A 22 -38.53 -29.19 -11.07
CA GLU A 22 -37.09 -29.03 -10.90
C GLU A 22 -36.74 -28.37 -9.55
N ALA A 23 -37.45 -27.30 -9.16
CA ALA A 23 -37.28 -26.65 -7.87
C ALA A 23 -37.57 -27.59 -6.67
N LYS A 24 -38.61 -28.44 -6.77
CA LYS A 24 -38.91 -29.44 -5.74
C LYS A 24 -37.82 -30.50 -5.62
N ARG A 25 -37.26 -30.95 -6.75
CA ARG A 25 -36.12 -31.90 -6.77
C ARG A 25 -34.89 -31.27 -6.11
N LEU A 26 -34.53 -30.03 -6.50
CA LEU A 26 -33.44 -29.26 -5.88
C LEU A 26 -33.62 -29.14 -4.37
N TYR A 27 -34.81 -28.74 -3.92
CA TYR A 27 -35.12 -28.63 -2.50
C TYR A 27 -34.96 -29.97 -1.75
N GLY A 28 -35.42 -31.06 -2.33
CA GLY A 28 -35.26 -32.41 -1.77
C GLY A 28 -33.79 -32.77 -1.58
N THR A 29 -32.96 -32.58 -2.61
CA THR A 29 -31.51 -32.81 -2.55
C THR A 29 -30.85 -31.93 -1.49
N PHE A 30 -31.20 -30.65 -1.41
CA PHE A 30 -30.61 -29.74 -0.42
C PHE A 30 -30.98 -30.09 1.01
N LYS A 31 -32.22 -30.55 1.23
CA LYS A 31 -32.66 -31.05 2.52
C LYS A 31 -31.86 -32.27 2.95
N GLU A 32 -31.65 -33.22 2.04
CA GLU A 32 -30.82 -34.42 2.28
C GLU A 32 -29.36 -34.07 2.60
N ILE A 33 -28.76 -33.12 1.87
CA ILE A 33 -27.41 -32.62 2.15
C ILE A 33 -27.33 -32.07 3.57
N LYS A 34 -28.28 -31.20 3.97
CA LYS A 34 -28.30 -30.60 5.31
C LYS A 34 -28.46 -31.66 6.40
N GLU A 35 -29.33 -32.65 6.18
CA GLU A 35 -29.56 -33.75 7.12
C GLU A 35 -28.31 -34.63 7.27
N ASN A 36 -27.63 -34.97 6.17
CA ASN A 36 -26.43 -35.79 6.17
C ASN A 36 -25.21 -35.07 6.79
N LEU A 37 -25.01 -33.80 6.49
CA LEU A 37 -23.86 -33.01 6.94
C LEU A 37 -24.08 -32.34 8.32
N GLY A 38 -25.32 -32.28 8.80
CA GLY A 38 -25.69 -31.58 10.04
C GLY A 38 -25.56 -30.05 9.98
N ALA A 39 -25.20 -29.51 8.82
CA ALA A 39 -25.07 -28.09 8.54
C ALA A 39 -25.41 -27.84 7.06
N MET A 40 -25.84 -26.63 6.74
CA MET A 40 -26.12 -26.24 5.36
C MET A 40 -24.85 -25.65 4.74
N PRO A 41 -24.21 -26.31 3.75
CA PRO A 41 -23.09 -25.71 3.02
C PRO A 41 -23.57 -24.63 2.06
N ASN A 42 -22.65 -23.83 1.53
CA ASN A 42 -22.93 -22.93 0.42
C ASN A 42 -23.12 -23.76 -0.86
N LEU A 43 -24.27 -23.56 -1.51
CA LEU A 43 -24.68 -24.29 -2.72
C LEU A 43 -24.62 -23.40 -3.96
N GLU A 44 -24.05 -22.20 -3.86
CA GLU A 44 -23.86 -21.32 -5.00
C GLU A 44 -23.01 -22.00 -6.08
N GLY A 45 -23.43 -21.87 -7.34
CA GLY A 45 -22.76 -22.46 -8.50
C GLY A 45 -22.86 -23.99 -8.62
N MET A 46 -23.67 -24.66 -7.80
CA MET A 46 -23.75 -26.12 -7.77
C MET A 46 -24.53 -26.71 -8.96
N ASN A 47 -23.96 -27.75 -9.59
CA ASN A 47 -24.65 -28.59 -10.57
C ASN A 47 -25.19 -29.87 -9.89
N LEU A 48 -26.46 -30.20 -10.12
CA LEU A 48 -27.09 -31.43 -9.61
C LEU A 48 -26.44 -32.72 -10.12
N GLU A 49 -25.81 -32.70 -11.29
CA GLU A 49 -25.11 -33.86 -11.85
C GLU A 49 -23.84 -34.18 -11.04
N LEU A 50 -23.04 -33.15 -10.72
CA LEU A 50 -21.84 -33.28 -9.86
C LEU A 50 -22.20 -33.85 -8.49
N LEU A 51 -23.34 -33.45 -7.93
CA LEU A 51 -23.83 -33.96 -6.65
C LEU A 51 -24.20 -35.45 -6.68
N GLN A 52 -24.72 -35.94 -7.82
CA GLN A 52 -25.15 -37.33 -7.94
C GLN A 52 -23.97 -38.29 -8.05
N GLU A 53 -22.85 -37.82 -8.59
CA GLU A 53 -21.61 -38.59 -8.72
C GLU A 53 -20.76 -38.55 -7.43
N PHE A 54 -20.99 -37.55 -6.57
CA PHE A 54 -20.20 -37.32 -5.37
C PHE A 54 -20.72 -38.09 -4.15
N LYS A 55 -19.81 -38.76 -3.43
CA LYS A 55 -20.12 -39.46 -2.18
C LYS A 55 -20.11 -38.48 -1.01
N LEU A 56 -21.30 -38.05 -0.57
CA LEU A 56 -21.46 -37.12 0.54
C LEU A 56 -20.78 -37.56 1.85
N GLU A 57 -20.71 -38.87 2.11
CA GLU A 57 -20.09 -39.41 3.33
C GLU A 57 -18.60 -39.07 3.40
N ASP A 58 -17.90 -39.03 2.26
CA ASP A 58 -16.48 -38.69 2.21
C ASP A 58 -16.25 -37.23 2.65
N PHE A 59 -17.11 -36.30 2.24
CA PHE A 59 -17.06 -34.90 2.70
C PHE A 59 -17.43 -34.74 4.17
N LYS A 60 -18.38 -35.54 4.67
CA LYS A 60 -18.79 -35.52 6.08
C LYS A 60 -17.61 -35.83 7.01
N THR A 61 -16.68 -36.68 6.59
CA THR A 61 -15.46 -36.95 7.38
C THR A 61 -14.63 -35.69 7.62
N PHE A 62 -14.49 -34.81 6.61
CA PHE A 62 -13.78 -33.55 6.76
C PHE A 62 -14.51 -32.56 7.67
N LEU A 63 -15.85 -32.54 7.67
CA LEU A 63 -16.63 -31.66 8.55
C LEU A 63 -16.52 -32.03 10.03
N ASN A 64 -16.10 -33.26 10.35
CA ASN A 64 -15.89 -33.72 11.73
C ASN A 64 -14.60 -33.17 12.37
N THR A 65 -13.79 -32.40 11.64
CA THR A 65 -12.61 -31.76 12.22
C THR A 65 -12.98 -30.80 13.37
N SER A 66 -12.16 -30.81 14.42
CA SER A 66 -12.24 -29.83 15.51
C SER A 66 -11.67 -28.46 15.13
N TYR A 67 -10.95 -28.40 14.00
CA TYR A 67 -10.31 -27.21 13.46
C TYR A 67 -11.34 -26.27 12.81
N LYS A 68 -11.90 -25.37 13.61
CA LYS A 68 -13.02 -24.49 13.23
C LYS A 68 -12.76 -23.67 11.95
N PRO A 69 -11.58 -23.04 11.74
CA PRO A 69 -11.27 -22.35 10.49
C PRO A 69 -11.46 -23.22 9.24
N LEU A 70 -10.93 -24.45 9.26
CA LEU A 70 -11.10 -25.39 8.14
C LEU A 70 -12.57 -25.78 7.96
N ARG A 71 -13.28 -26.14 9.04
CA ARG A 71 -14.69 -26.52 8.96
C ARG A 71 -15.56 -25.43 8.29
N ASN A 72 -15.34 -24.17 8.64
CA ASN A 72 -16.06 -23.04 8.03
C ASN A 72 -15.72 -22.90 6.55
N LEU A 73 -14.44 -23.04 6.20
CA LEU A 73 -13.95 -22.97 4.82
C LEU A 73 -14.54 -24.08 3.95
N LEU A 74 -14.61 -25.31 4.47
CA LEU A 74 -15.22 -26.45 3.79
C LEU A 74 -16.69 -26.21 3.47
N LEU A 75 -17.47 -25.71 4.43
CA LEU A 75 -18.89 -25.40 4.21
C LEU A 75 -19.08 -24.27 3.19
N HIS A 76 -18.21 -23.26 3.20
CA HIS A 76 -18.32 -22.12 2.30
C HIS A 76 -17.94 -22.45 0.85
N HIS A 77 -17.00 -23.38 0.64
CA HIS A 77 -16.47 -23.75 -0.68
C HIS A 77 -16.90 -25.13 -1.16
N PHE A 78 -18.05 -25.62 -0.69
CA PHE A 78 -18.52 -26.98 -0.95
C PHE A 78 -18.60 -27.33 -2.45
N SER A 79 -19.15 -26.44 -3.29
CA SER A 79 -19.20 -26.63 -4.75
C SER A 79 -17.82 -26.80 -5.38
N PHE A 80 -16.83 -26.02 -4.92
CA PHE A 80 -15.45 -26.12 -5.40
C PHE A 80 -14.81 -27.45 -4.98
N ILE A 81 -15.02 -27.84 -3.72
CA ILE A 81 -14.42 -29.06 -3.14
C ILE A 81 -14.97 -30.31 -3.82
N ILE A 82 -16.27 -30.40 -4.10
CA ILE A 82 -16.84 -31.53 -4.83
C ILE A 82 -16.16 -31.70 -6.20
N LYS A 83 -15.96 -30.59 -6.91
CA LYS A 83 -15.37 -30.59 -8.25
C LYS A 83 -13.90 -31.00 -8.26
N HIS A 84 -13.18 -30.71 -7.17
CA HIS A 84 -11.73 -30.91 -7.02
C HIS A 84 -11.41 -31.79 -5.81
N PHE A 85 -12.25 -32.80 -5.56
CA PHE A 85 -12.23 -33.54 -4.30
C PHE A 85 -10.94 -34.29 -4.08
N ASP A 86 -10.42 -34.95 -5.12
CA ASP A 86 -9.21 -35.74 -5.01
C ASP A 86 -8.00 -34.86 -4.64
N GLU A 87 -7.86 -33.69 -5.27
CA GLU A 87 -6.77 -32.76 -5.00
C GLU A 87 -6.86 -32.13 -3.61
N VAL A 88 -8.07 -31.72 -3.20
CA VAL A 88 -8.32 -31.14 -1.87
C VAL A 88 -8.14 -32.21 -0.79
N SER A 89 -8.69 -33.40 -0.99
CA SER A 89 -8.62 -34.52 -0.04
C SER A 89 -7.19 -34.96 0.20
N LEU A 90 -6.39 -35.09 -0.87
CA LEU A 90 -4.97 -35.43 -0.76
C LEU A 90 -4.21 -34.38 0.06
N TRP A 91 -4.48 -33.09 -0.18
CA TRP A 91 -3.84 -32.00 0.55
C TRP A 91 -4.23 -31.97 2.03
N LEU A 92 -5.53 -31.98 2.35
CA LEU A 92 -6.02 -31.87 3.73
C LEU A 92 -5.60 -33.06 4.59
N ASN A 93 -5.43 -34.25 4.00
CA ASN A 93 -4.94 -35.44 4.71
C ASN A 93 -3.41 -35.52 4.81
N SER A 94 -2.68 -34.64 4.12
CA SER A 94 -1.22 -34.67 4.11
C SER A 94 -0.63 -34.34 5.49
N LYS A 95 0.55 -34.90 5.76
CA LYS A 95 1.31 -34.58 6.97
C LYS A 95 1.61 -33.08 7.05
N GLU A 96 1.97 -32.48 5.92
CA GLU A 96 2.32 -31.07 5.83
C GLU A 96 1.15 -30.15 6.22
N PHE A 97 -0.05 -30.42 5.72
CA PHE A 97 -1.23 -29.62 6.09
C PHE A 97 -1.50 -29.66 7.59
N LYS A 98 -1.39 -30.85 8.19
CA LYS A 98 -1.62 -31.04 9.63
C LYS A 98 -0.62 -30.23 10.45
N GLU A 99 0.67 -30.39 10.17
CA GLU A 99 1.73 -29.72 10.93
C GLU A 99 1.72 -28.20 10.76
N LYS A 100 1.49 -27.69 9.53
CA LYS A 100 1.55 -26.25 9.24
C LYS A 100 0.27 -25.49 9.56
N TYR A 101 -0.89 -26.16 9.62
CA TYR A 101 -2.17 -25.48 9.76
C TYR A 101 -3.04 -26.04 10.88
N GLU A 102 -3.30 -27.35 10.89
CA GLU A 102 -4.25 -27.94 11.86
C GLU A 102 -3.69 -27.95 13.29
N ASP A 103 -2.47 -28.46 13.47
CA ASP A 103 -1.83 -28.65 14.78
C ASP A 103 -1.57 -27.34 15.52
N ILE A 104 -1.29 -26.27 14.77
CA ILE A 104 -1.08 -24.92 15.31
C ILE A 104 -2.36 -24.07 15.30
N ASN A 105 -3.48 -24.63 14.87
CA ASN A 105 -4.78 -23.95 14.73
C ASN A 105 -4.66 -22.61 13.97
N HIS A 106 -4.01 -22.65 12.80
CA HIS A 106 -3.78 -21.48 11.96
C HIS A 106 -5.12 -20.79 11.57
N PRO A 107 -5.22 -19.46 11.57
CA PRO A 107 -6.52 -18.81 11.32
C PRO A 107 -7.01 -18.92 9.87
N TYR A 108 -6.10 -19.16 8.92
CA TYR A 108 -6.38 -19.14 7.47
C TYR A 108 -5.77 -20.35 6.74
N PRO A 109 -6.28 -21.59 6.94
CA PRO A 109 -5.79 -22.75 6.20
C PRO A 109 -6.14 -22.67 4.70
N PRO A 110 -5.23 -23.00 3.77
CA PRO A 110 -5.52 -23.02 2.34
C PRO A 110 -6.23 -24.32 1.92
N LEU A 111 -7.20 -24.24 1.00
CA LEU A 111 -7.87 -25.45 0.46
C LEU A 111 -7.04 -26.23 -0.57
N LEU A 112 -6.04 -25.60 -1.16
CA LEU A 112 -5.13 -26.21 -2.13
C LEU A 112 -3.70 -26.16 -1.61
N ASN A 113 -2.87 -27.10 -2.06
CA ASN A 113 -1.47 -27.15 -1.67
C ASN A 113 -0.69 -25.95 -2.26
N PRO A 114 -0.17 -25.04 -1.42
CA PRO A 114 0.57 -23.87 -1.92
C PRO A 114 1.87 -24.22 -2.63
N ASP A 115 2.55 -25.29 -2.22
CA ASP A 115 3.83 -25.69 -2.80
C ASP A 115 3.64 -26.15 -4.25
N ILE A 116 2.60 -26.96 -4.51
CA ILE A 116 2.25 -27.39 -5.87
C ILE A 116 1.88 -26.20 -6.75
N LEU A 117 1.02 -25.30 -6.26
CA LEU A 117 0.63 -24.12 -7.05
C LEU A 117 1.82 -23.24 -7.41
N ASN A 118 2.81 -23.12 -6.53
CA ASN A 118 4.03 -22.36 -6.80
C ASN A 118 5.03 -23.11 -7.67
N GLU A 119 5.09 -24.45 -7.59
CA GLU A 119 5.84 -25.30 -8.52
C GLU A 119 5.39 -25.03 -9.97
N LEU A 120 4.07 -24.97 -10.20
CA LEU A 120 3.51 -24.65 -11.51
C LEU A 120 3.88 -23.24 -12.01
N LEU A 121 3.99 -22.27 -11.10
CA LEU A 121 4.38 -20.90 -11.45
C LEU A 121 5.84 -20.77 -11.90
N LEU A 122 6.72 -21.72 -11.55
CA LEU A 122 8.11 -21.73 -12.05
C LEU A 122 8.18 -21.87 -13.57
N ILE A 123 7.17 -22.47 -14.18
CA ILE A 123 7.07 -22.56 -15.64
C ILE A 123 6.51 -21.25 -16.19
N GLU A 124 7.37 -20.48 -16.85
CA GLU A 124 6.98 -19.24 -17.53
C GLU A 124 6.04 -19.52 -18.71
N CYS A 125 4.95 -18.77 -18.76
CA CYS A 125 3.97 -18.85 -19.84
C CYS A 125 3.13 -17.57 -19.85
N ASP A 126 3.28 -16.79 -20.92
CA ASP A 126 2.56 -15.52 -21.09
C ASP A 126 1.16 -15.70 -21.70
N ASP A 127 0.91 -16.84 -22.35
CA ASP A 127 -0.37 -17.15 -23.00
C ASP A 127 -1.23 -18.09 -22.13
N LYS A 128 -2.24 -17.52 -21.48
CA LYS A 128 -3.20 -18.27 -20.67
C LYS A 128 -3.96 -19.34 -21.46
N GLN A 129 -4.21 -19.14 -22.76
CA GLN A 129 -4.97 -20.11 -23.56
C GLN A 129 -4.18 -21.40 -23.78
N ASN A 130 -2.86 -21.27 -23.94
CA ASN A 130 -1.96 -22.40 -24.15
C ASN A 130 -1.34 -22.94 -22.86
N LEU A 131 -1.61 -22.33 -21.70
CA LEU A 131 -1.00 -22.66 -20.41
C LEU A 131 -1.05 -24.16 -20.09
N LYS A 132 -2.22 -24.80 -20.23
CA LYS A 132 -2.37 -26.23 -19.94
C LYS A 132 -1.48 -27.10 -20.83
N SER A 133 -1.35 -26.73 -22.11
CA SER A 133 -0.49 -27.44 -23.06
C SER A 133 0.99 -27.27 -22.69
N VAL A 134 1.42 -26.04 -22.40
CA VAL A 134 2.80 -25.73 -21.99
C VAL A 134 3.17 -26.46 -20.71
N LEU A 135 2.31 -26.45 -19.69
CA LEU A 135 2.52 -27.18 -18.44
C LEU A 135 2.62 -28.69 -18.69
N LYS A 136 1.78 -29.27 -19.55
CA LYS A 136 1.85 -30.69 -19.91
C LYS A 136 3.12 -31.05 -20.68
N GLN A 137 3.63 -30.18 -21.56
CA GLN A 137 4.88 -30.42 -22.26
C GLN A 137 6.08 -30.44 -21.29
N GLN A 138 6.00 -29.66 -20.21
CA GLN A 138 7.04 -29.59 -19.18
C GLN A 138 6.74 -30.49 -17.97
N ALA A 139 5.76 -31.38 -18.07
CA ALA A 139 5.32 -32.33 -17.04
C ALA A 139 6.47 -33.16 -16.43
N LEU A 140 7.48 -33.51 -17.22
CA LEU A 140 8.65 -34.28 -16.75
C LEU A 140 9.49 -33.55 -15.70
N LYS A 141 9.36 -32.23 -15.60
CA LYS A 141 10.03 -31.40 -14.59
C LYS A 141 9.19 -31.23 -13.32
N LEU A 142 7.99 -31.80 -13.28
CA LEU A 142 7.00 -31.57 -12.24
C LEU A 142 6.72 -32.83 -11.40
N SER A 143 6.22 -32.60 -10.18
CA SER A 143 5.70 -33.64 -9.29
C SER A 143 4.48 -34.35 -9.88
N LYS A 144 4.18 -35.57 -9.41
CA LYS A 144 2.99 -36.31 -9.86
C LYS A 144 1.71 -35.57 -9.48
N GLU A 145 1.72 -34.94 -8.33
CA GLU A 145 0.63 -34.16 -7.77
C GLU A 145 0.39 -32.88 -8.60
N ALA A 146 1.46 -32.23 -9.09
CA ALA A 146 1.34 -31.12 -10.04
C ALA A 146 0.61 -31.51 -11.34
N LEU A 147 0.77 -32.75 -11.83
CA LEU A 147 0.02 -33.23 -13.00
C LEU A 147 -1.48 -33.34 -12.74
N ALA A 148 -1.88 -33.74 -11.54
CA ALA A 148 -3.29 -33.76 -11.14
C ALA A 148 -3.86 -32.34 -11.18
N TYR A 149 -3.15 -31.38 -10.59
CA TYR A 149 -3.53 -29.95 -10.60
C TYR A 149 -3.66 -29.39 -12.02
N ILE A 150 -2.71 -29.70 -12.91
CA ILE A 150 -2.77 -29.29 -14.32
C ILE A 150 -4.02 -29.86 -15.01
N ASN A 151 -4.34 -31.13 -14.77
CA ASN A 151 -5.50 -31.77 -15.37
C ASN A 151 -6.81 -31.17 -14.86
N ALA A 152 -6.89 -30.88 -13.57
CA ALA A 152 -8.00 -30.21 -12.89
C ALA A 152 -8.12 -28.71 -13.19
N GLY A 153 -7.08 -28.08 -13.77
CA GLY A 153 -7.06 -26.65 -14.07
C GLY A 153 -6.81 -25.77 -12.84
N LEU A 154 -6.11 -26.30 -11.84
CA LEU A 154 -5.75 -25.63 -10.59
C LEU A 154 -4.38 -24.97 -10.72
N ASP A 155 -4.37 -23.66 -10.97
CA ASP A 155 -3.16 -22.82 -11.09
C ASP A 155 -3.53 -21.38 -10.74
N TYR A 156 -2.62 -20.62 -10.10
CA TYR A 156 -2.83 -19.20 -9.78
C TYR A 156 -3.22 -18.34 -11.00
N ARG A 157 -2.80 -18.73 -12.21
CA ARG A 157 -3.11 -18.00 -13.46
C ARG A 157 -4.55 -18.25 -13.97
N LEU A 158 -5.17 -19.35 -13.51
CA LEU A 158 -6.49 -19.82 -13.93
C LEU A 158 -7.56 -19.57 -12.86
N ILE A 159 -7.22 -19.69 -11.58
CA ILE A 159 -8.10 -19.38 -10.45
C ILE A 159 -8.29 -17.85 -10.40
N SER A 160 -9.53 -17.37 -10.23
CA SER A 160 -9.76 -15.94 -10.05
C SER A 160 -9.15 -15.46 -8.73
N ALA A 161 -8.72 -14.21 -8.68
CA ALA A 161 -8.07 -13.66 -7.50
C ALA A 161 -9.02 -13.65 -6.28
N GLU A 162 -10.32 -13.44 -6.51
CA GLU A 162 -11.36 -13.52 -5.48
C GLU A 162 -11.51 -14.94 -4.94
N MET A 163 -11.51 -15.94 -5.81
CA MET A 163 -11.59 -17.35 -5.39
C MET A 163 -10.32 -17.75 -4.62
N ALA A 164 -9.14 -17.34 -5.08
CA ALA A 164 -7.89 -17.57 -4.37
C ALA A 164 -7.90 -16.95 -2.96
N TRP A 165 -8.41 -15.72 -2.83
CA TRP A 165 -8.59 -15.04 -1.55
C TRP A 165 -9.53 -15.82 -0.62
N GLU A 166 -10.72 -16.16 -1.10
CA GLU A 166 -11.72 -16.85 -0.29
C GLU A 166 -11.27 -18.25 0.14
N MET A 167 -10.45 -18.93 -0.66
CA MET A 167 -9.84 -20.23 -0.35
C MET A 167 -8.57 -20.13 0.52
N ASN A 168 -8.24 -18.93 1.00
CA ASN A 168 -7.04 -18.62 1.78
C ASN A 168 -5.73 -19.05 1.11
N LEU A 169 -5.66 -18.98 -0.23
CA LEU A 169 -4.39 -19.27 -0.90
C LEU A 169 -3.36 -18.19 -0.52
N PRO A 170 -2.11 -18.56 -0.20
CA PRO A 170 -1.11 -17.57 0.15
C PRO A 170 -0.76 -16.68 -1.04
N LEU A 171 -0.11 -15.56 -0.77
CA LEU A 171 0.51 -14.71 -1.79
C LEU A 171 1.40 -15.61 -2.70
N PRO A 172 1.33 -15.49 -4.04
CA PRO A 172 2.19 -16.26 -4.92
C PRO A 172 3.67 -16.00 -4.62
N ARG A 173 4.53 -17.03 -4.73
CA ARG A 173 5.99 -16.95 -4.53
C ARG A 173 6.69 -16.30 -5.73
N ARG A 174 6.22 -15.09 -6.06
CA ARG A 174 6.70 -14.21 -7.12
C ARG A 174 7.36 -12.94 -6.59
N TYR A 175 7.50 -12.85 -5.26
CA TYR A 175 8.11 -11.73 -4.55
C TYR A 175 9.27 -12.24 -3.72
N LYS A 176 10.30 -11.41 -3.52
CA LYS A 176 11.41 -11.73 -2.61
C LYS A 176 11.08 -11.36 -1.17
N VAL A 177 10.28 -10.32 -0.97
CA VAL A 177 9.95 -9.77 0.36
C VAL A 177 8.52 -9.21 0.40
N ALA A 178 7.89 -9.28 1.56
CA ALA A 178 6.73 -8.46 1.90
C ALA A 178 7.20 -7.18 2.60
N PHE A 179 6.99 -6.02 1.97
CA PHE A 179 7.46 -4.72 2.48
C PHE A 179 6.32 -3.94 3.12
N PHE A 180 6.35 -3.82 4.44
CA PHE A 180 5.37 -3.09 5.23
C PHE A 180 5.82 -1.64 5.41
N ILE A 181 5.04 -0.72 4.84
CA ILE A 181 5.29 0.72 4.91
C ILE A 181 4.15 1.44 5.61
N PHE A 182 4.51 2.44 6.41
CA PHE A 182 3.57 3.12 7.27
C PHE A 182 3.53 4.64 7.00
N GLY A 183 2.32 5.20 7.05
CA GLY A 183 2.03 6.62 6.91
C GLY A 183 2.89 7.46 7.85
N ALA A 184 3.26 8.67 7.42
CA ALA A 184 4.15 9.57 8.16
C ALA A 184 5.56 9.01 8.48
N SER A 185 6.00 7.92 7.82
CA SER A 185 7.34 7.33 8.01
C SER A 185 8.27 7.49 6.79
N ALA A 186 8.08 8.52 5.97
CA ALA A 186 8.81 8.72 4.70
C ALA A 186 8.61 7.59 3.67
N HIS A 187 7.52 6.83 3.78
CA HIS A 187 7.24 5.67 2.92
C HIS A 187 7.27 5.99 1.42
N GLY A 188 6.65 7.10 0.99
CA GLY A 188 6.66 7.52 -0.42
C GLY A 188 8.06 7.88 -0.92
N THR A 189 8.84 8.56 -0.08
CA THR A 189 10.24 8.91 -0.37
C THR A 189 11.12 7.68 -0.51
N ILE A 190 10.99 6.70 0.41
CA ILE A 190 11.76 5.45 0.36
C ILE A 190 11.46 4.67 -0.92
N TRP A 191 10.17 4.54 -1.26
CA TRP A 191 9.78 3.84 -2.49
C TRP A 191 10.33 4.51 -3.75
N ASP A 192 10.24 5.85 -3.83
CA ASP A 192 10.81 6.62 -4.94
C ASP A 192 12.34 6.47 -5.01
N PHE A 193 13.03 6.52 -3.87
CA PHE A 193 14.48 6.38 -3.79
C PHE A 193 14.94 4.99 -4.25
N PHE A 194 14.27 3.93 -3.81
CA PHE A 194 14.58 2.57 -4.26
C PHE A 194 14.35 2.40 -5.77
N THR A 195 13.24 2.94 -6.28
CA THR A 195 12.93 2.90 -7.72
C THR A 195 13.96 3.67 -8.54
N LYS A 196 14.28 4.91 -8.16
CA LYS A 196 15.22 5.77 -8.88
C LYS A 196 16.66 5.31 -8.75
N SER A 197 17.07 4.68 -7.65
CA SER A 197 18.46 4.30 -7.45
C SER A 197 18.81 2.97 -8.12
N PHE A 198 17.92 1.97 -8.06
CA PHE A 198 18.24 0.61 -8.51
C PHE A 198 17.05 -0.15 -9.14
N ASP A 199 16.02 0.56 -9.61
CA ASP A 199 14.86 0.00 -10.32
C ASP A 199 14.14 -1.10 -9.53
N LEU A 200 13.86 -0.86 -8.25
CA LEU A 200 13.04 -1.78 -7.45
C LEU A 200 11.69 -2.03 -8.16
N SER A 201 11.40 -3.28 -8.50
CA SER A 201 10.13 -3.67 -9.08
C SER A 201 9.19 -4.12 -7.98
N SER A 202 8.19 -3.32 -7.65
CA SER A 202 7.21 -3.66 -6.61
C SER A 202 5.78 -3.64 -7.12
N ILE A 203 4.87 -4.23 -6.36
CA ILE A 203 3.44 -4.02 -6.51
C ILE A 203 2.84 -3.65 -5.16
N PHE A 204 1.97 -2.64 -5.15
CA PHE A 204 1.18 -2.32 -3.95
C PHE A 204 0.03 -3.31 -3.87
N VAL A 205 0.04 -4.16 -2.86
CA VAL A 205 -1.05 -5.11 -2.61
C VAL A 205 -2.10 -4.54 -1.68
N THR A 206 -1.76 -3.49 -0.94
CA THR A 206 -2.74 -2.65 -0.22
C THR A 206 -2.64 -1.19 -0.65
N GLY A 207 -3.79 -0.52 -0.61
CA GLY A 207 -3.91 0.92 -0.83
C GLY A 207 -3.59 1.74 0.41
N GLU A 208 -3.73 3.05 0.26
CA GLU A 208 -3.48 4.05 1.30
C GLU A 208 -4.19 3.74 2.62
N TRP A 209 -5.46 3.32 2.54
CA TRP A 209 -6.32 3.01 3.68
C TRP A 209 -6.27 1.54 4.10
N ASP A 210 -5.17 0.82 3.80
CA ASP A 210 -4.98 -0.59 4.10
C ASP A 210 -5.98 -1.53 3.36
N GLN A 211 -6.67 -1.00 2.34
CA GLN A 211 -7.58 -1.74 1.47
C GLN A 211 -6.80 -2.74 0.62
N LEU A 212 -7.23 -4.00 0.59
CA LEU A 212 -6.63 -5.02 -0.25
C LEU A 212 -6.95 -4.82 -1.73
N TYR A 213 -5.92 -4.79 -2.57
CA TYR A 213 -6.05 -4.93 -4.02
C TYR A 213 -5.89 -6.41 -4.39
N ILE A 214 -6.99 -7.16 -4.36
CA ILE A 214 -7.01 -8.62 -4.54
C ILE A 214 -6.29 -9.06 -5.84
N SER A 215 -6.50 -8.35 -6.95
CA SER A 215 -5.82 -8.63 -8.22
C SER A 215 -4.30 -8.44 -8.16
N ASN A 216 -3.82 -7.46 -7.41
CA ASN A 216 -2.39 -7.23 -7.19
C ASN A 216 -1.80 -8.28 -6.26
N PHE A 217 -2.54 -8.66 -5.20
CA PHE A 217 -2.12 -9.68 -4.23
C PHE A 217 -1.83 -11.01 -4.92
N TYR A 218 -2.71 -11.46 -5.82
CA TYR A 218 -2.51 -12.69 -6.61
C TYR A 218 -1.86 -12.47 -7.98
N SER A 219 -1.10 -11.37 -8.15
CA SER A 219 -0.33 -11.19 -9.37
C SER A 219 0.70 -12.32 -9.52
N THR A 220 0.77 -12.89 -10.72
CA THR A 220 1.69 -13.97 -11.06
C THR A 220 2.95 -13.46 -11.78
N LYS A 221 3.13 -12.14 -11.87
CA LYS A 221 4.33 -11.52 -12.43
C LYS A 221 5.43 -11.48 -11.36
N GLN A 222 6.65 -11.85 -11.74
CA GLN A 222 7.81 -11.74 -10.85
C GLN A 222 8.05 -10.26 -10.49
N LYS A 223 8.26 -10.00 -9.19
CA LYS A 223 8.55 -8.70 -8.60
C LYS A 223 9.56 -8.86 -7.47
N ASP A 224 10.20 -7.77 -7.08
CA ASP A 224 11.12 -7.72 -5.95
C ASP A 224 10.32 -7.71 -4.62
N ALA A 225 9.28 -6.87 -4.53
CA ALA A 225 8.50 -6.68 -3.30
C ALA A 225 6.98 -6.62 -3.50
N ALA A 226 6.25 -7.26 -2.58
CA ALA A 226 4.83 -7.01 -2.35
C ALA A 226 4.70 -5.95 -1.25
N VAL A 227 4.16 -4.77 -1.59
CA VAL A 227 4.12 -3.62 -0.68
C VAL A 227 2.78 -3.52 0.02
N PHE A 228 2.83 -3.58 1.34
CA PHE A 228 1.71 -3.39 2.26
C PHE A 228 1.81 -1.97 2.81
N SER A 229 1.02 -1.07 2.24
CA SER A 229 0.89 0.31 2.69
C SER A 229 -0.22 0.47 3.71
N LYS A 230 0.02 1.31 4.72
CA LYS A 230 -0.95 1.67 5.76
C LYS A 230 -0.78 3.11 6.20
N PHE A 231 -1.74 3.97 5.87
CA PHE A 231 -1.66 5.39 6.21
C PHE A 231 -1.99 5.63 7.69
N PHE A 232 -1.88 6.88 8.14
CA PHE A 232 -2.20 7.24 9.51
C PHE A 232 -3.61 7.83 9.56
N GLY A 233 -4.60 7.07 10.00
CA GLY A 233 -6.00 7.51 9.98
C GLY A 233 -6.93 6.72 10.90
N ARG A 234 -8.18 7.20 11.00
CA ARG A 234 -9.27 6.49 11.67
C ARG A 234 -9.78 5.40 10.74
N TYR A 235 -9.59 4.15 11.12
CA TYR A 235 -10.16 3.01 10.42
C TYR A 235 -11.45 2.61 11.13
N GLY A 236 -12.60 2.71 10.46
CA GLY A 236 -13.83 2.06 10.92
C GLY A 236 -13.79 0.52 10.78
N ILE A 237 -12.58 -0.04 10.61
CA ILE A 237 -12.31 -1.42 10.20
C ILE A 237 -11.26 -1.95 11.18
N GLN A 238 -11.57 -3.06 11.87
CA GLN A 238 -10.56 -3.81 12.63
C GLN A 238 -9.49 -4.33 11.68
N GLN A 239 -8.22 -4.36 12.11
CA GLN A 239 -7.14 -4.86 11.27
C GLN A 239 -7.42 -6.28 10.80
N ASP A 240 -7.56 -6.43 9.48
CA ASP A 240 -7.61 -7.73 8.85
C ASP A 240 -6.17 -8.25 8.69
N TYR A 241 -5.79 -9.19 9.57
CA TYR A 241 -4.50 -9.85 9.53
C TYR A 241 -4.42 -10.94 8.46
N LYS A 242 -5.53 -11.32 7.81
CA LYS A 242 -5.55 -12.38 6.79
C LYS A 242 -4.47 -12.16 5.74
N LYS A 243 -4.38 -10.97 5.15
CA LYS A 243 -3.38 -10.63 4.13
C LYS A 243 -1.92 -10.77 4.62
N ILE A 244 -1.68 -10.58 5.92
CA ILE A 244 -0.35 -10.70 6.53
C ILE A 244 -0.02 -12.19 6.74
N TYR A 245 -0.96 -12.97 7.28
CA TYR A 245 -0.83 -14.43 7.38
C TYR A 245 -0.62 -15.07 6.00
N LEU A 246 -1.36 -14.64 4.98
CA LEU A 246 -1.20 -15.16 3.63
C LEU A 246 0.14 -14.78 2.98
N ALA A 247 0.90 -13.85 3.57
CA ALA A 247 2.24 -13.49 3.15
C ALA A 247 3.36 -14.03 4.07
N SER A 248 3.04 -14.70 5.17
CA SER A 248 3.97 -15.12 6.25
C SER A 248 5.20 -15.90 5.78
N HIS A 249 5.03 -16.65 4.68
CA HIS A 249 6.07 -17.46 4.07
C HIS A 249 7.20 -16.65 3.42
N LEU A 250 7.04 -15.33 3.25
CA LEU A 250 8.08 -14.43 2.76
C LEU A 250 8.84 -13.78 3.93
N PRO A 251 10.12 -13.41 3.74
CA PRO A 251 10.77 -12.45 4.61
C PRO A 251 9.99 -11.13 4.67
N PHE A 252 9.96 -10.50 5.83
CA PHE A 252 9.29 -9.21 6.04
C PHE A 252 10.32 -8.09 6.14
N LEU A 253 10.10 -7.00 5.42
CA LEU A 253 10.80 -5.73 5.63
C LEU A 253 9.80 -4.75 6.24
N ILE A 254 10.08 -4.20 7.41
CA ILE A 254 9.15 -3.34 8.16
C ILE A 254 9.79 -1.96 8.34
N LEU A 255 9.16 -0.94 7.75
CA LEU A 255 9.56 0.45 7.91
C LEU A 255 9.12 0.99 9.27
N VAL A 256 10.08 1.45 10.06
CA VAL A 256 9.88 1.99 11.40
C VAL A 256 10.44 3.40 11.50
N ARG A 257 10.00 4.15 12.51
CA ARG A 257 10.42 5.53 12.75
C ARG A 257 10.16 5.89 14.20
N ASP A 258 10.94 6.83 14.75
CA ASP A 258 10.63 7.46 16.04
C ASP A 258 9.13 7.86 16.07
N PRO A 259 8.33 7.27 16.99
CA PRO A 259 6.89 7.47 17.03
C PRO A 259 6.49 8.92 17.29
N ILE A 260 7.27 9.69 18.05
CA ILE A 260 7.00 11.09 18.33
C ILE A 260 7.27 11.93 17.08
N SER A 261 8.37 11.67 16.37
CA SER A 261 8.61 12.28 15.06
C SER A 261 7.52 11.95 14.05
N ARG A 262 6.97 10.73 14.10
CA ARG A 262 5.86 10.29 13.25
C ARG A 262 4.56 11.05 13.57
N LEU A 263 4.23 11.24 14.86
CA LEU A 263 3.09 12.06 15.30
C LEU A 263 3.26 13.53 14.91
N LYS A 264 4.45 14.11 15.11
CA LYS A 264 4.79 15.47 14.64
C LYS A 264 4.54 15.61 13.15
N THR A 265 4.96 14.63 12.35
CA THR A 265 4.70 14.65 10.90
C THR A 265 3.21 14.66 10.60
N MET A 266 2.38 13.96 11.37
CA MET A 266 0.92 13.99 11.20
C MET A 266 0.30 15.33 11.56
N VAL A 267 0.70 15.93 12.68
CA VAL A 267 0.24 17.27 13.06
C VAL A 267 0.58 18.31 11.97
N ASN A 268 1.76 18.19 11.38
CA ASN A 268 2.22 19.07 10.31
C ASN A 268 1.80 18.63 8.90
N HIS A 269 1.01 17.55 8.73
CA HIS A 269 0.78 16.98 7.40
C HIS A 269 0.01 17.97 6.51
N GLY A 270 -1.15 18.43 6.99
CA GLY A 270 -2.05 19.29 6.22
C GLY A 270 -2.46 18.70 4.87
N GLY A 271 -3.10 19.53 4.06
CA GLY A 271 -3.53 19.22 2.70
C GLY A 271 -3.66 20.49 1.86
N TYR A 272 -3.96 20.30 0.58
CA TYR A 272 -4.28 21.42 -0.31
C TYR A 272 -5.57 22.11 0.16
N ARG A 273 -5.63 23.42 -0.01
CA ARG A 273 -6.86 24.21 0.08
C ARG A 273 -7.77 23.82 -1.09
N ASP A 274 -9.08 23.75 -0.88
CA ASP A 274 -10.05 23.23 -1.85
C ASP A 274 -9.95 23.83 -3.26
N VAL A 275 -9.67 25.14 -3.35
CA VAL A 275 -9.54 25.87 -4.62
C VAL A 275 -8.16 25.74 -5.28
N ALA A 276 -7.17 25.27 -4.54
CA ALA A 276 -5.76 25.21 -4.91
C ALA A 276 -5.24 23.76 -4.96
N MET A 277 -6.09 22.85 -5.45
CA MET A 277 -5.75 21.44 -5.65
C MET A 277 -4.53 21.28 -6.56
N ILE A 278 -3.94 20.08 -6.56
CA ILE A 278 -2.71 19.76 -7.31
C ILE A 278 -2.82 20.02 -8.82
N GLU A 279 -4.04 20.06 -9.36
CA GLU A 279 -4.32 20.36 -10.77
C GLU A 279 -4.32 21.87 -11.06
N ASN A 280 -4.45 22.71 -10.03
CA ASN A 280 -4.54 24.17 -10.14
C ASN A 280 -3.21 24.83 -9.77
N THR A 281 -2.12 24.50 -10.46
CA THR A 281 -0.76 25.03 -10.18
C THR A 281 -0.37 26.22 -11.05
N THR A 282 -1.21 26.58 -12.01
CA THR A 282 -0.96 27.66 -12.97
C THR A 282 -1.50 28.99 -12.45
N PHE A 283 -0.75 30.06 -12.66
CA PHE A 283 -1.17 31.43 -12.42
C PHE A 283 -0.54 32.37 -13.46
N HIS A 284 -0.96 33.62 -13.53
CA HIS A 284 -0.57 34.57 -14.58
C HIS A 284 0.23 35.74 -14.03
N LEU A 285 0.98 36.40 -14.92
CA LEU A 285 1.63 37.67 -14.62
C LEU A 285 0.59 38.70 -14.13
N ASN A 286 0.88 39.33 -12.99
CA ASN A 286 0.03 40.27 -12.25
C ASN A 286 -1.09 39.65 -11.38
N ASP A 287 -1.22 38.32 -11.30
CA ASP A 287 -2.12 37.70 -10.32
C ASP A 287 -1.69 38.05 -8.89
N ASN A 288 -2.64 38.07 -7.96
CA ASN A 288 -2.37 38.35 -6.55
C ASN A 288 -1.49 37.24 -5.94
N ILE A 289 -0.24 37.60 -5.60
CA ILE A 289 0.77 36.66 -5.09
C ILE A 289 0.31 35.98 -3.79
N ASP A 290 -0.37 36.69 -2.89
CA ASP A 290 -0.84 36.10 -1.63
C ASP A 290 -1.91 35.04 -1.86
N GLU A 291 -2.79 35.23 -2.85
CA GLU A 291 -3.79 34.25 -3.25
C GLU A 291 -3.15 33.04 -3.94
N VAL A 292 -2.17 33.27 -4.82
CA VAL A 292 -1.40 32.21 -5.50
C VAL A 292 -0.69 31.32 -4.49
N LEU A 293 -0.11 31.90 -3.43
CA LEU A 293 0.63 31.17 -2.39
C LEU A 293 -0.27 30.59 -1.28
N ASP A 294 -1.54 30.94 -1.22
CA ASP A 294 -2.49 30.45 -0.22
C ASP A 294 -3.08 29.07 -0.58
N ARG A 295 -2.23 28.05 -0.51
CA ARG A 295 -2.53 26.72 -1.05
C ARG A 295 -2.72 25.61 -0.04
N ARG A 296 -2.43 25.85 1.25
CA ARG A 296 -2.36 24.78 2.26
C ARG A 296 -3.28 25.06 3.43
N ARG A 297 -3.93 24.02 3.91
CA ARG A 297 -4.72 24.02 5.15
C ARG A 297 -4.30 22.86 6.04
N PHE A 298 -4.43 23.03 7.34
CA PHE A 298 -4.12 22.02 8.34
C PHE A 298 -5.42 21.51 8.98
N HIS A 299 -5.30 20.73 10.05
CA HIS A 299 -6.45 20.22 10.80
C HIS A 299 -7.43 21.36 11.14
N ASN A 300 -8.73 21.08 11.07
CA ASN A 300 -9.81 22.08 11.20
C ASN A 300 -9.74 23.26 10.24
N TYR A 301 -9.16 23.07 9.05
CA TYR A 301 -9.01 24.10 8.02
C TYR A 301 -8.20 25.33 8.49
N SER A 302 -7.31 25.13 9.46
CA SER A 302 -6.44 26.18 9.99
C SER A 302 -5.33 26.56 9.00
N LEU A 303 -4.81 27.78 9.13
CA LEU A 303 -3.68 28.28 8.33
C LEU A 303 -2.34 27.67 8.75
N TYR A 304 -2.23 27.22 10.01
CA TYR A 304 -1.02 26.69 10.61
C TYR A 304 -1.34 25.45 11.43
N PRO A 305 -0.42 24.48 11.54
CA PRO A 305 -0.64 23.28 12.34
C PRO A 305 -0.67 23.62 13.83
N ASN A 306 -1.49 22.88 14.58
CA ASN A 306 -1.64 23.04 16.02
C ASN A 306 -1.70 21.66 16.69
N THR A 307 -0.78 21.42 17.63
CA THR A 307 -0.71 20.14 18.36
C THR A 307 -1.95 19.89 19.21
N GLU A 308 -2.38 20.88 19.99
CA GLU A 308 -3.55 20.79 20.89
C GLU A 308 -4.83 20.44 20.12
N GLU A 309 -5.00 21.02 18.93
CA GLU A 309 -6.19 20.75 18.11
C GLU A 309 -6.12 19.39 17.40
N THR A 310 -4.93 18.94 16.99
CA THR A 310 -4.78 17.77 16.12
C THR A 310 -4.61 16.47 16.91
N MET A 311 -3.95 16.51 18.07
CA MET A 311 -3.66 15.32 18.87
C MET A 311 -4.90 14.51 19.30
N PRO A 312 -6.04 15.12 19.68
CA PRO A 312 -7.27 14.37 19.97
C PRO A 312 -7.73 13.50 18.80
N TYR A 313 -7.56 13.96 17.57
CA TYR A 313 -7.82 13.14 16.38
C TYR A 313 -6.84 11.97 16.28
N LEU A 314 -5.54 12.21 16.52
CA LEU A 314 -4.50 11.18 16.44
C LEU A 314 -4.61 10.12 17.56
N VAL A 315 -5.14 10.46 18.73
CA VAL A 315 -5.48 9.48 19.78
C VAL A 315 -6.54 8.50 19.32
N GLU A 316 -7.57 8.98 18.62
CA GLU A 316 -8.57 8.07 18.03
C GLU A 316 -7.97 7.24 16.89
N CYS A 317 -7.01 7.79 16.15
CA CYS A 317 -6.27 7.02 15.15
C CYS A 317 -5.40 5.94 15.80
N VAL A 318 -4.68 6.21 16.89
CA VAL A 318 -3.74 5.22 17.45
C VAL A 318 -4.43 3.96 17.98
N LYS A 319 -5.67 4.11 18.47
CA LYS A 319 -6.55 2.97 18.80
C LYS A 319 -6.77 2.06 17.60
N ASN A 320 -6.74 2.63 16.40
CA ASN A 320 -6.79 1.94 15.12
C ASN A 320 -5.38 1.70 14.57
N VAL A 321 -4.64 0.77 15.15
CA VAL A 321 -3.83 -0.16 14.35
C VAL A 321 -2.72 0.49 13.47
N ASN A 322 -2.22 1.66 13.88
CA ASN A 322 -1.27 2.52 13.17
C ASN A 322 0.22 2.20 13.42
N PHE A 323 0.51 1.40 14.44
CA PHE A 323 1.86 0.99 14.86
C PHE A 323 1.98 -0.53 14.92
N SER A 324 1.24 -1.30 14.12
CA SER A 324 1.24 -2.77 14.19
C SER A 324 2.59 -3.38 13.73
N TYR A 325 3.67 -3.16 14.49
CA TYR A 325 5.02 -3.60 14.15
C TYR A 325 5.27 -5.01 14.71
N THR A 326 5.16 -5.18 16.03
CA THR A 326 5.26 -6.51 16.67
C THR A 326 4.15 -7.43 16.19
N SER A 327 2.91 -6.93 16.15
CA SER A 327 1.78 -7.74 15.68
C SER A 327 1.93 -8.22 14.23
N THR A 328 2.68 -7.50 13.38
CA THR A 328 3.02 -7.95 12.03
C THR A 328 4.25 -8.86 12.01
N ALA A 329 5.28 -8.53 12.79
CA ALA A 329 6.53 -9.29 12.84
C ALA A 329 6.33 -10.72 13.35
N GLU A 330 5.49 -10.92 14.37
CA GLU A 330 5.21 -12.23 14.97
C GLU A 330 4.49 -13.21 14.03
N ILE A 331 3.88 -12.71 12.94
CA ILE A 331 3.23 -13.54 11.92
C ILE A 331 4.24 -14.08 10.90
N CYS A 332 5.43 -13.50 10.79
CA CYS A 332 6.42 -13.92 9.81
C CYS A 332 6.96 -15.32 10.15
N GLU A 333 6.94 -16.23 9.18
CA GLU A 333 7.53 -17.58 9.30
C GLU A 333 9.00 -17.62 8.85
N LYS A 334 9.53 -16.47 8.41
CA LYS A 334 10.90 -16.30 7.90
C LYS A 334 11.62 -15.22 8.70
N GLN A 335 12.52 -14.48 8.06
CA GLN A 335 13.29 -13.41 8.67
C GLN A 335 12.52 -12.10 8.62
N VAL A 336 12.50 -11.39 9.76
CA VAL A 336 12.04 -9.99 9.85
C VAL A 336 13.25 -9.06 9.79
N TYR A 337 13.17 -8.05 8.91
CA TYR A 337 14.12 -6.96 8.77
C TYR A 337 13.42 -5.64 9.10
N TYR A 338 14.13 -4.76 9.81
CA TYR A 338 13.67 -3.41 10.10
C TYR A 338 14.49 -2.39 9.34
N MET A 339 13.79 -1.42 8.74
CA MET A 339 14.36 -0.22 8.12
C MET A 339 13.95 0.99 8.95
N ASP A 340 14.90 1.73 9.49
CA ASP A 340 14.59 3.01 10.12
C ASP A 340 14.45 4.09 9.03
N ALA A 341 13.37 4.87 9.09
CA ALA A 341 13.19 6.04 8.23
C ALA A 341 14.37 7.04 8.31
N ASN A 342 15.16 7.04 9.38
CA ASN A 342 16.38 7.84 9.48
C ASN A 342 17.49 7.43 8.50
N GLU A 343 17.44 6.21 7.93
CA GLU A 343 18.42 5.74 6.95
C GLU A 343 18.35 6.51 5.63
N VAL A 344 17.21 7.15 5.32
CA VAL A 344 17.07 8.04 4.15
C VAL A 344 17.31 9.52 4.46
N ASN A 345 17.87 9.84 5.64
CA ASN A 345 18.33 11.19 5.92
C ASN A 345 19.53 11.56 5.02
N PRO A 346 19.76 12.86 4.75
CA PRO A 346 20.76 13.30 3.79
C PRO A 346 22.19 12.81 4.05
N ASP A 347 22.55 12.59 5.31
CA ASP A 347 23.85 12.09 5.75
C ASP A 347 24.04 10.58 5.53
N LYS A 348 22.96 9.80 5.36
CA LYS A 348 22.97 8.33 5.31
C LYS A 348 22.45 7.75 4.00
N VAL A 349 21.67 8.52 3.25
CA VAL A 349 20.87 8.01 2.13
C VAL A 349 21.70 7.29 1.07
N MET A 350 22.90 7.79 0.77
CA MET A 350 23.77 7.21 -0.26
C MET A 350 24.24 5.80 0.12
N GLU A 351 24.71 5.62 1.35
CA GLU A 351 25.13 4.30 1.86
C GLU A 351 23.94 3.35 1.99
N SER A 352 22.79 3.87 2.41
CA SER A 352 21.55 3.10 2.52
C SER A 352 21.09 2.59 1.16
N MET A 353 21.16 3.40 0.09
CA MET A 353 20.82 2.92 -1.26
C MET A 353 21.75 1.79 -1.72
N ARG A 354 23.04 1.83 -1.38
CA ARG A 354 23.98 0.72 -1.64
C ARG A 354 23.61 -0.54 -0.88
N PHE A 355 23.27 -0.40 0.39
CA PHE A 355 22.85 -1.51 1.23
C PHE A 355 21.58 -2.16 0.68
N TYR A 356 20.54 -1.38 0.40
CA TYR A 356 19.26 -1.91 -0.08
C TYR A 356 19.34 -2.47 -1.50
N ALA A 357 20.17 -1.91 -2.39
CA ALA A 357 20.42 -2.53 -3.68
C ALA A 357 20.94 -3.96 -3.52
N LYS A 358 21.89 -4.19 -2.58
CA LYS A 358 22.37 -5.54 -2.27
C LYS A 358 21.30 -6.42 -1.62
N PHE A 359 20.53 -5.87 -0.68
CA PHE A 359 19.43 -6.59 -0.01
C PHE A 359 18.40 -7.15 -1.01
N PHE A 360 18.11 -6.42 -2.08
CA PHE A 360 17.19 -6.84 -3.13
C PHE A 360 17.86 -7.63 -4.29
N ASP A 361 19.15 -7.96 -4.18
CA ASP A 361 20.01 -8.49 -5.26
C ASP A 361 19.96 -7.68 -6.56
N LYS A 362 19.94 -6.36 -6.45
CA LYS A 362 19.94 -5.43 -7.59
C LYS A 362 21.36 -5.00 -7.89
N LYS A 363 21.68 -4.97 -9.18
CA LYS A 363 22.93 -4.37 -9.65
C LYS A 363 22.79 -2.86 -9.59
N LEU A 364 23.46 -2.23 -8.63
CA LEU A 364 23.52 -0.78 -8.52
C LEU A 364 24.50 -0.21 -9.56
N ASP A 365 24.06 0.79 -10.31
CA ASP A 365 24.94 1.64 -11.10
C ASP A 365 25.44 2.79 -10.21
N GLU A 366 26.74 2.76 -9.92
CA GLU A 366 27.41 3.76 -9.10
C GLU A 366 27.25 5.18 -9.63
N LYS A 367 27.39 5.34 -10.94
CA LYS A 367 27.30 6.65 -11.59
C LYS A 367 25.90 7.21 -11.48
N ARG A 368 24.89 6.37 -11.74
CA ARG A 368 23.47 6.72 -11.56
C ARG A 368 23.19 7.18 -10.13
N LEU A 369 23.73 6.50 -9.12
CA LEU A 369 23.52 6.89 -7.72
C LEU A 369 24.15 8.25 -7.42
N LEU A 370 25.40 8.49 -7.85
CA LEU A 370 26.09 9.77 -7.68
C LEU A 370 25.34 10.92 -8.39
N ASP A 371 24.84 10.68 -9.60
CA ASP A 371 24.04 11.66 -10.35
C ASP A 371 22.72 12.02 -9.63
N LEU A 372 22.24 11.15 -8.72
CA LEU A 372 21.05 11.35 -7.90
C LEU A 372 21.35 11.92 -6.51
N GLU A 373 22.61 12.16 -6.12
CA GLU A 373 22.97 12.51 -4.75
C GLU A 373 22.19 13.71 -4.20
N ASP A 374 22.17 14.83 -4.94
CA ASP A 374 21.43 16.02 -4.53
C ASP A 374 19.92 15.76 -4.45
N TYR A 375 19.39 14.95 -5.37
CA TYR A 375 17.99 14.53 -5.33
C TYR A 375 17.69 13.74 -4.06
N LEU A 376 18.52 12.76 -3.72
CA LEU A 376 18.33 11.89 -2.56
C LEU A 376 18.51 12.65 -1.24
N LYS A 377 19.39 13.65 -1.21
CA LYS A 377 19.65 14.51 -0.03
C LYS A 377 18.61 15.60 0.17
N GLU A 378 17.82 15.92 -0.85
CA GLU A 378 16.78 16.93 -0.74
C GLU A 378 15.54 16.39 0.00
N LYS A 379 15.07 17.13 1.00
CA LYS A 379 13.86 16.80 1.75
C LYS A 379 12.61 16.95 0.87
N LYS A 380 12.02 15.81 0.48
CA LYS A 380 10.86 15.76 -0.43
C LYS A 380 9.55 16.23 0.19
N TRP A 381 9.25 15.76 1.40
CA TRP A 381 8.08 16.19 2.18
C TRP A 381 8.49 17.29 3.16
N GLY A 382 8.72 18.48 2.60
CA GLY A 382 9.18 19.67 3.29
C GLY A 382 8.08 20.68 3.59
N ILE A 383 8.50 21.87 4.02
CA ILE A 383 7.61 22.99 4.37
C ILE A 383 6.77 23.44 3.16
N LEU A 384 7.32 23.34 1.95
CA LEU A 384 6.71 23.84 0.71
C LEU A 384 5.97 22.77 -0.11
N SER A 385 5.83 21.52 0.36
CA SER A 385 5.30 20.41 -0.46
C SER A 385 3.86 20.59 -0.97
N GLN A 386 3.04 21.44 -0.33
CA GLN A 386 1.69 21.82 -0.81
C GLN A 386 1.62 23.27 -1.29
N THR A 387 2.77 23.96 -1.35
CA THR A 387 2.90 25.32 -1.91
C THR A 387 3.50 25.28 -3.30
N LEU A 388 4.44 24.36 -3.55
CA LEU A 388 5.11 24.15 -4.83
C LEU A 388 4.87 22.71 -5.32
N PRO A 389 4.95 22.43 -6.63
CA PRO A 389 5.37 23.33 -7.71
C PRO A 389 4.26 24.28 -8.20
N LEU A 390 4.65 25.35 -8.89
CA LEU A 390 3.77 26.31 -9.56
C LEU A 390 4.32 26.66 -10.94
N THR A 391 3.43 27.04 -11.86
CA THR A 391 3.81 27.50 -13.20
C THR A 391 3.19 28.88 -13.45
N MET A 392 4.03 29.89 -13.67
CA MET A 392 3.57 31.21 -14.09
C MET A 392 3.50 31.28 -15.61
N GLN A 393 2.33 31.62 -16.14
CA GLN A 393 2.11 31.85 -17.56
C GLN A 393 2.25 33.35 -17.90
N ILE A 394 2.97 33.60 -18.99
CA ILE A 394 3.23 34.94 -19.52
C ILE A 394 2.74 34.97 -20.96
N LEU A 395 1.82 35.89 -21.27
CA LEU A 395 1.40 36.13 -22.65
C LEU A 395 2.40 37.04 -23.37
N SER A 396 2.96 36.58 -24.47
CA SER A 396 3.94 37.29 -25.30
C SER A 396 3.61 37.09 -26.78
N ASN A 397 3.13 38.14 -27.47
CA ASN A 397 2.79 38.09 -28.91
C ASN A 397 1.94 36.87 -29.31
N GLU A 398 0.85 36.62 -28.56
CA GLU A 398 -0.07 35.48 -28.74
C GLU A 398 0.51 34.09 -28.36
N GLU A 399 1.77 34.01 -27.93
CA GLU A 399 2.38 32.82 -27.35
C GLU A 399 2.30 32.84 -25.81
N ILE A 400 2.19 31.65 -25.21
CA ILE A 400 2.25 31.48 -23.75
C ILE A 400 3.63 30.94 -23.38
N LEU A 401 4.37 31.70 -22.58
CA LEU A 401 5.66 31.29 -22.02
C LEU A 401 5.47 30.82 -20.57
N ASN A 402 6.27 29.84 -20.12
CA ASN A 402 6.06 29.19 -18.83
C ASN A 402 7.29 29.33 -17.92
N VAL A 403 7.12 29.95 -16.75
CA VAL A 403 8.13 29.92 -15.67
C VAL A 403 7.72 28.86 -14.66
N ASN A 404 8.48 27.78 -14.59
CA ASN A 404 8.29 26.71 -13.62
C ASN A 404 9.03 27.03 -12.31
N ILE A 405 8.30 26.98 -11.21
CA ILE A 405 8.76 27.32 -9.86
C ILE A 405 8.62 26.07 -8.99
N GLY A 406 9.73 25.59 -8.44
CA GLY A 406 9.71 24.37 -7.65
C GLY A 406 10.97 24.14 -6.83
N LEU A 407 10.93 23.13 -5.97
CA LEU A 407 12.14 22.62 -5.32
C LEU A 407 13.20 22.19 -6.36
N LYS A 408 14.46 22.59 -6.12
CA LYS A 408 15.57 22.47 -7.06
C LYS A 408 15.77 21.10 -7.66
N PHE A 409 15.71 20.05 -6.84
CA PHE A 409 16.06 18.70 -7.28
C PHE A 409 14.81 17.87 -7.53
N LEU A 410 13.77 17.98 -6.69
CA LEU A 410 12.53 17.24 -6.86
C LEU A 410 11.82 17.59 -8.18
N HIS A 411 11.80 18.87 -8.55
CA HIS A 411 11.09 19.34 -9.76
C HIS A 411 12.06 19.70 -10.89
N LYS A 412 13.31 19.21 -10.84
CA LYS A 412 14.30 19.46 -11.88
C LYS A 412 13.83 18.91 -13.23
N CYS A 413 13.77 19.78 -14.24
CA CYS A 413 13.46 19.40 -15.61
C CYS A 413 14.69 19.61 -16.50
N HIS A 414 15.20 18.55 -17.11
CA HIS A 414 16.44 18.59 -17.89
C HIS A 414 16.36 19.45 -19.16
N SER A 415 15.17 19.67 -19.70
CA SER A 415 14.95 20.55 -20.86
C SER A 415 14.86 22.03 -20.49
N HIS A 416 14.84 22.36 -19.20
CA HIS A 416 14.69 23.74 -18.72
C HIS A 416 15.99 24.25 -18.10
N GLN A 417 16.29 25.52 -18.34
CA GLN A 417 17.40 26.23 -17.68
C GLN A 417 16.90 27.02 -16.48
N SER A 418 17.74 27.15 -15.46
CA SER A 418 17.51 28.10 -14.36
C SER A 418 17.69 29.53 -14.86
N ILE A 419 16.70 30.39 -14.57
CA ILE A 419 16.70 31.80 -14.93
C ILE A 419 17.04 32.71 -13.73
N VAL A 420 17.37 32.13 -12.58
CA VAL A 420 17.54 32.83 -11.30
C VAL A 420 18.52 34.01 -11.40
N LYS A 421 19.70 33.78 -12.01
CA LYS A 421 20.76 34.80 -12.13
C LYS A 421 20.37 36.00 -13.01
N GLU A 422 19.41 35.81 -13.90
CA GLU A 422 18.97 36.82 -14.88
C GLU A 422 17.78 37.64 -14.35
N ILE A 423 16.93 37.01 -13.54
CA ILE A 423 15.73 37.62 -12.96
C ILE A 423 16.03 38.35 -11.64
N PHE A 424 16.77 37.72 -10.73
CA PHE A 424 16.93 38.22 -9.36
C PHE A 424 18.27 38.92 -9.19
N SER A 425 18.20 40.18 -8.75
CA SER A 425 19.40 40.97 -8.41
C SER A 425 19.86 40.79 -6.96
N LYS A 426 19.01 40.19 -6.11
CA LYS A 426 19.28 39.90 -4.70
C LYS A 426 19.42 38.40 -4.49
N ASP A 427 20.29 38.01 -3.58
CA ASP A 427 20.43 36.62 -3.14
C ASP A 427 19.40 36.32 -2.04
N TYR A 428 18.21 35.85 -2.44
CA TYR A 428 17.17 35.45 -1.50
C TYR A 428 17.50 34.07 -0.94
N GLU A 429 17.47 33.92 0.38
CA GLU A 429 17.78 32.64 1.05
C GLU A 429 16.96 31.46 0.54
N ILE A 430 15.69 31.69 0.18
CA ILE A 430 14.81 30.66 -0.37
C ILE A 430 15.28 30.09 -1.72
N LEU A 431 16.10 30.84 -2.48
CA LEU A 431 16.71 30.38 -3.72
C LEU A 431 17.83 29.34 -3.47
N LYS A 432 18.17 29.04 -2.21
CA LYS A 432 19.00 27.87 -1.88
C LYS A 432 18.24 26.56 -2.15
N ILE A 433 16.91 26.56 -1.99
CA ILE A 433 16.05 25.36 -2.07
C ILE A 433 15.02 25.40 -3.21
N VAL A 434 14.65 26.59 -3.71
CA VAL A 434 13.72 26.79 -4.83
C VAL A 434 14.47 27.23 -6.07
N ASP A 435 14.02 26.78 -7.24
CA ASP A 435 14.48 27.24 -8.55
C ASP A 435 13.33 27.84 -9.37
N PHE A 436 13.71 28.68 -10.32
CA PHE A 436 12.85 29.25 -11.35
C PHE A 436 13.44 28.87 -12.69
N THR A 437 12.69 28.11 -13.49
CA THR A 437 13.20 27.50 -14.72
C THR A 437 12.27 27.74 -15.91
N MET A 438 12.84 27.82 -17.10
CA MET A 438 12.11 27.99 -18.37
C MET A 438 12.73 27.13 -19.46
N LEU A 439 11.97 26.81 -20.50
CA LEU A 439 12.55 26.31 -21.75
C LEU A 439 13.50 27.37 -22.34
N ASN A 440 14.59 26.91 -22.96
CA ASN A 440 15.61 27.81 -23.49
C ASN A 440 15.05 28.78 -24.53
N GLU A 441 14.21 28.27 -25.43
CA GLU A 441 13.59 29.03 -26.51
C GLU A 441 12.59 30.07 -25.97
N GLU A 442 11.74 29.68 -25.03
CA GLU A 442 10.80 30.59 -24.36
C GLU A 442 11.53 31.74 -23.65
N PHE A 443 12.63 31.44 -22.96
CA PHE A 443 13.42 32.46 -22.26
C PHE A 443 14.09 33.45 -23.23
N LEU A 444 14.61 32.95 -24.36
CA LEU A 444 15.16 33.81 -25.42
C LEU A 444 14.08 34.68 -26.06
N ASN A 445 12.86 34.16 -26.24
CA ASN A 445 11.74 34.94 -26.74
C ASN A 445 11.31 36.03 -25.74
N LEU A 446 11.24 35.70 -24.46
CA LEU A 446 10.94 36.69 -23.41
C LEU A 446 11.95 37.85 -23.41
N LYS A 447 13.24 37.56 -23.56
CA LYS A 447 14.31 38.57 -23.58
C LYS A 447 14.22 39.54 -24.77
N LYS A 448 13.55 39.18 -25.87
CA LYS A 448 13.37 40.06 -27.04
C LYS A 448 12.39 41.21 -26.74
N ASP A 449 11.41 40.99 -25.87
CA ASP A 449 10.50 42.04 -25.39
C ASP A 449 11.02 42.62 -24.06
N GLU A 450 11.84 43.65 -24.16
CA GLU A 450 12.48 44.28 -23.00
C GLU A 450 11.45 44.80 -21.97
N LYS A 451 10.30 45.31 -22.42
CA LYS A 451 9.25 45.84 -21.53
C LYS A 451 8.58 44.71 -20.77
N LEU A 452 8.22 43.63 -21.46
CA LEU A 452 7.62 42.45 -20.84
C LEU A 452 8.61 41.77 -19.89
N PHE A 453 9.86 41.61 -20.33
CA PHE A 453 10.92 41.04 -19.50
C PHE A 453 11.09 41.82 -18.19
N GLN A 454 11.10 43.16 -18.25
CA GLN A 454 11.21 43.97 -17.04
C GLN A 454 9.99 43.84 -16.12
N LYS A 455 8.77 43.74 -16.67
CA LYS A 455 7.57 43.46 -15.87
C LYS A 455 7.65 42.10 -15.17
N VAL A 456 8.08 41.07 -15.88
CA VAL A 456 8.30 39.72 -15.34
C VAL A 456 9.34 39.76 -14.22
N LYS A 457 10.45 40.48 -14.42
CA LYS A 457 11.47 40.65 -13.37
C LYS A 457 10.92 41.29 -12.11
N THR A 458 10.15 42.38 -12.24
CA THR A 458 9.53 43.04 -11.09
C THR A 458 8.60 42.08 -10.34
N TYR A 459 7.66 41.48 -11.06
CA TYR A 459 6.67 40.57 -10.46
C TYR A 459 7.33 39.37 -9.77
N LEU A 460 8.32 38.73 -10.41
CA LEU A 460 9.02 37.59 -9.82
C LEU A 460 9.82 37.99 -8.57
N ASN A 461 10.40 39.20 -8.51
CA ASN A 461 11.08 39.68 -7.30
C ASN A 461 10.11 39.84 -6.13
N ASP A 462 8.90 40.34 -6.37
CA ASP A 462 7.85 40.40 -5.34
C ASP A 462 7.39 39.00 -4.95
N PHE A 463 7.21 38.11 -5.94
CA PHE A 463 6.81 36.73 -5.73
C PHE A 463 7.81 35.96 -4.83
N VAL A 464 9.11 36.01 -5.15
CA VAL A 464 10.13 35.29 -4.36
C VAL A 464 10.26 35.86 -2.95
N PHE A 465 10.05 37.17 -2.79
CA PHE A 465 10.00 37.80 -1.47
C PHE A 465 8.82 37.29 -0.64
N CYS A 466 7.61 37.26 -1.21
CA CYS A 466 6.41 36.73 -0.54
C CYS A 466 6.53 35.23 -0.24
N LEU A 467 7.06 34.44 -1.18
CA LEU A 467 7.34 33.02 -0.96
C LEU A 467 8.32 32.81 0.20
N GLY A 468 9.37 33.65 0.28
CA GLY A 468 10.30 33.67 1.41
C GLY A 468 9.64 33.99 2.75
N ASN A 469 8.71 34.96 2.78
CA ASN A 469 7.92 35.27 3.97
C ASN A 469 7.02 34.10 4.38
N LYS A 470 6.35 33.46 3.42
CA LYS A 470 5.50 32.29 3.66
C LYS A 470 6.29 31.11 4.22
N TYR A 471 7.48 30.85 3.67
CA TYR A 471 8.40 29.83 4.17
C TYR A 471 8.78 30.08 5.64
N ARG A 472 9.23 31.31 5.98
CA ARG A 472 9.58 31.69 7.36
C ARG A 472 8.38 31.60 8.31
N ALA A 473 7.19 31.95 7.85
CA ALA A 473 5.97 31.80 8.65
C ALA A 473 5.72 30.32 8.97
N TYR A 474 5.82 29.44 7.98
CA TYR A 474 5.70 28.01 8.25
C TYR A 474 6.82 27.46 9.14
N GLU A 475 8.08 27.87 8.95
CA GLU A 475 9.17 27.48 9.86
C GLU A 475 8.88 27.86 11.31
N LYS A 476 8.30 29.04 11.52
CA LYS A 476 7.95 29.53 12.85
C LYS A 476 6.82 28.72 13.50
N TYR A 477 5.77 28.37 12.75
CA TYR A 477 4.54 27.77 13.31
C TYR A 477 4.47 26.25 13.19
N PHE A 478 5.33 25.63 12.38
CA PHE A 478 5.39 24.18 12.30
C PHE A 478 5.75 23.56 13.64
N GLN A 479 4.96 22.56 14.02
CA GLN A 479 5.10 21.90 15.30
C GLN A 479 6.37 21.03 15.30
N LYS A 480 7.02 20.97 16.45
CA LYS A 480 8.24 20.20 16.70
C LYS A 480 7.90 19.00 17.56
N GLU A 481 8.80 18.03 17.62
CA GLU A 481 8.66 16.88 18.51
C GLU A 481 8.52 17.31 19.98
N THR A 482 9.15 18.41 20.38
CA THR A 482 9.00 19.00 21.72
C THR A 482 7.57 19.47 22.03
N ASP A 483 6.81 19.91 21.02
CA ASP A 483 5.43 20.34 21.21
C ASP A 483 4.54 19.11 21.47
N ILE A 484 4.79 18.00 20.77
CA ILE A 484 4.12 16.72 21.01
C ILE A 484 4.45 16.18 22.41
N LEU A 485 5.71 16.29 22.85
CA LEU A 485 6.11 15.87 24.20
C LEU A 485 5.48 16.76 25.28
N THR A 486 5.38 18.07 25.04
CA THR A 486 4.72 19.01 25.95
C THR A 486 3.24 18.67 26.09
N TYR A 487 2.58 18.35 24.98
CA TYR A 487 1.20 17.86 24.97
C TYR A 487 1.01 16.63 25.87
N PHE A 488 1.90 15.63 25.76
CA PHE A 488 1.79 14.43 26.59
C PHE A 488 2.01 14.67 28.09
N LYS A 489 2.80 15.69 28.47
CA LYS A 489 2.96 16.09 29.88
C LYS A 489 1.68 16.64 30.48
N THR A 490 0.87 17.35 29.68
CA THR A 490 -0.38 17.97 30.12
C THR A 490 -1.59 17.05 29.92
N HIS A 491 -1.51 16.06 29.02
CA HIS A 491 -2.60 15.14 28.67
C HIS A 491 -2.28 13.69 29.08
N ARG A 492 -2.19 13.46 30.40
CA ARG A 492 -1.80 12.17 31.00
C ARG A 492 -2.54 10.96 30.42
N GLN A 493 -3.88 11.03 30.31
CA GLN A 493 -4.67 9.87 29.86
C GLN A 493 -4.31 9.47 28.43
N GLU A 494 -4.06 10.45 27.57
CA GLU A 494 -3.70 10.23 26.18
C GLU A 494 -2.28 9.69 26.05
N ALA A 495 -1.34 10.21 26.85
CA ALA A 495 0.00 9.65 26.96
C ALA A 495 -0.03 8.16 27.33
N LEU A 496 -0.87 7.77 28.30
CA LEU A 496 -1.04 6.36 28.70
C LEU A 496 -1.65 5.48 27.59
N ILE A 497 -2.54 6.03 26.76
CA ILE A 497 -3.07 5.32 25.58
C ILE A 497 -1.95 5.00 24.59
N PHE A 498 -1.13 6.00 24.26
CA PHE A 498 0.01 5.80 23.37
C PHE A 498 1.05 4.86 23.98
N LYS A 499 1.35 5.00 25.27
CA LYS A 499 2.29 4.12 25.98
C LYS A 499 1.88 2.66 25.85
N LYS A 500 0.61 2.34 26.10
CA LYS A 500 0.09 0.97 25.97
C LYS A 500 0.30 0.39 24.56
N VAL A 501 0.11 1.21 23.51
CA VAL A 501 0.35 0.78 22.13
C VAL A 501 1.83 0.57 21.87
N PHE A 502 2.69 1.51 22.28
CA PHE A 502 4.14 1.42 22.05
C PHE A 502 4.79 0.28 22.82
N ASP A 503 4.41 0.07 24.09
CA ASP A 503 4.90 -1.04 24.92
C ASP A 503 4.62 -2.38 24.24
N LYS A 504 3.42 -2.57 23.69
CA LYS A 504 3.08 -3.78 22.93
C LYS A 504 3.88 -3.84 21.63
N GLU A 505 3.73 -2.82 20.78
CA GLU A 505 4.12 -2.93 19.39
C GLU A 505 5.62 -2.80 19.15
N PHE A 506 6.40 -2.33 20.11
CA PHE A 506 7.86 -2.23 19.95
C PHE A 506 8.63 -3.41 20.56
N THR A 507 7.94 -4.36 21.19
CA THR A 507 8.57 -5.55 21.83
C THR A 507 9.51 -6.28 20.89
N HIS A 508 9.05 -6.63 19.67
CA HIS A 508 9.88 -7.36 18.72
C HIS A 508 11.06 -6.53 18.19
N ILE A 509 10.89 -5.22 18.01
CA ILE A 509 11.97 -4.32 17.57
C ILE A 509 13.03 -4.21 18.68
N LYS A 510 12.61 -3.98 19.93
CA LYS A 510 13.52 -3.91 21.09
C LYS A 510 14.33 -5.20 21.27
N ALA A 511 13.74 -6.36 20.97
CA ALA A 511 14.42 -7.65 21.08
C ALA A 511 15.42 -7.93 19.94
N ASN A 512 15.13 -7.49 18.71
CA ASN A 512 15.89 -7.89 17.51
C ASN A 512 16.78 -6.77 16.94
N ARG A 513 16.39 -5.51 17.12
CA ARG A 513 17.08 -4.29 16.64
C ARG A 513 17.00 -3.18 17.70
N PRO A 514 17.53 -3.41 18.91
CA PRO A 514 17.53 -2.40 19.97
C PRO A 514 18.23 -1.12 19.52
N ASP A 515 19.24 -1.23 18.63
CA ASP A 515 19.97 -0.10 18.04
C ASP A 515 19.05 0.93 17.35
N ILE A 516 17.97 0.46 16.70
CA ILE A 516 16.97 1.35 16.08
C ILE A 516 16.21 2.11 17.17
N VAL A 517 15.65 1.40 18.16
CA VAL A 517 14.87 2.05 19.23
C VAL A 517 15.76 2.97 20.06
N ASP A 518 17.03 2.60 20.23
CA ASP A 518 18.01 3.40 20.94
C ASP A 518 18.32 4.73 20.25
N SER A 519 18.19 4.77 18.92
CA SER A 519 18.33 5.98 18.13
C SER A 519 17.13 6.94 18.22
N TRP A 520 15.98 6.48 18.73
CA TRP A 520 14.75 7.28 18.82
C TRP A 520 14.80 8.22 20.02
N LYS A 521 15.47 9.35 19.82
CA LYS A 521 15.66 10.39 20.84
C LYS A 521 14.36 10.80 21.52
N TYR A 522 13.30 11.08 20.75
CA TYR A 522 12.08 11.67 21.30
C TYR A 522 11.19 10.62 21.94
N TYR A 523 11.23 9.37 21.45
CA TYR A 523 10.59 8.26 22.15
C TYR A 523 11.17 8.03 23.55
N LYS A 524 12.49 8.13 23.72
CA LYS A 524 13.12 8.04 25.04
C LYS A 524 12.68 9.16 25.99
N GLU A 525 12.47 10.38 25.47
CA GLU A 525 11.91 11.49 26.26
C GLU A 525 10.44 11.22 26.64
N PHE A 526 9.66 10.62 25.73
CA PHE A 526 8.30 10.18 26.02
C PHE A 526 8.25 9.08 27.10
N GLU A 527 9.13 8.09 27.06
CA GLU A 527 9.20 7.04 28.09
C GLU A 527 9.43 7.65 29.49
N LYS A 528 10.35 8.62 29.61
CA LYS A 528 10.58 9.35 30.88
C LYS A 528 9.35 10.10 31.37
N ILE A 529 8.62 10.76 30.46
CA ILE A 529 7.35 11.41 30.82
C ILE A 529 6.39 10.37 31.40
N CYS A 530 6.26 9.20 30.77
CA CYS A 530 5.38 8.15 31.26
C CYS A 530 5.81 7.52 32.59
N GLU A 531 7.09 7.56 32.96
CA GLU A 531 7.57 7.11 34.28
C GLU A 531 7.17 8.09 35.40
N GLU A 532 7.05 9.37 35.08
CA GLU A 532 6.63 10.45 36.00
C GLU A 532 5.11 10.59 36.13
N LEU A 533 4.35 9.95 35.24
CA LEU A 533 2.90 9.84 35.31
C LEU A 533 2.52 8.69 36.24
#